data_AF-A0A552UFD7-F1
#
_entry.id   AF-A0A552UFD7-F1
#
_cell.length_a   1.000
_cell.length_b   1.000
_cell.length_c   1.000
_cell.angle_alpha   90.00
_cell.angle_beta   90.00
_cell.angle_gamma   90.00
#
_symmetry.space_group_name_H-M   'P 1'
#
loop_
_entity.id
_entity.type
_entity.pdbx_description
1 polymer ?
#
loop_
_entity_poly.entity_id
_entity_poly.type
_entity_poly.pdbx_seq_one_letter_code
_entity_poly.pdbx_strand_id
1 'polypeptide(L)'
;MAATERVVVLFEPAEKRALQSRAAAASLSMGEFIKRAVIGAEASPNADQQAELEVLATELEKAVVRMSDRLDTTIARVDATLDPGRDAERRARIEAEVAGLDLSGVAALLGRAA
;
A
#
# COMPACT_ATOMS: atom_id res chain seq x y z
N MET A 1 -27.13 -8.07 29.45
CA MET A 1 -25.69 -8.22 29.75
C MET A 1 -25.27 -9.61 29.29
N ALA A 2 -24.21 -9.73 28.48
CA ALA A 2 -23.70 -11.06 28.11
C ALA A 2 -23.13 -11.75 29.37
N ALA A 3 -23.56 -12.98 29.63
CA ALA A 3 -23.06 -13.75 30.77
C ALA A 3 -21.59 -14.14 30.50
N THR A 4 -20.69 -13.74 31.40
CA THR A 4 -19.27 -14.12 31.35
C THR A 4 -19.02 -15.25 32.32
N GLU A 5 -18.48 -16.36 31.83
CA GLU A 5 -18.11 -17.53 32.64
C GLU A 5 -16.61 -17.56 32.92
N ARG A 6 -16.21 -18.15 34.06
CA ARG A 6 -14.79 -18.31 34.43
C ARG A 6 -14.33 -19.74 34.15
N VAL A 7 -13.25 -19.87 33.39
CA VAL A 7 -12.58 -21.15 33.15
C VAL A 7 -11.24 -21.16 33.87
N VAL A 8 -10.98 -22.21 34.67
CA VAL A 8 -9.71 -22.43 35.35
C VAL A 8 -8.99 -23.58 34.65
N VAL A 9 -7.78 -23.33 34.17
CA VAL A 9 -6.93 -24.32 33.49
C VAL A 9 -5.63 -24.45 34.26
N LEU A 10 -5.23 -25.67 34.55
CA LEU A 10 -3.96 -25.99 35.19
C LEU A 10 -2.91 -26.24 34.10
N PHE A 11 -1.73 -25.67 34.30
CA PHE A 11 -0.57 -25.83 33.44
C PHE A 11 0.63 -26.17 34.29
N GLU A 12 1.57 -26.92 33.73
CA GLU A 12 2.88 -27.00 34.35
C GLU A 12 3.54 -25.60 34.39
N PRO A 13 4.36 -25.29 35.42
CA PRO A 13 4.99 -23.98 35.53
C PRO A 13 5.80 -23.58 34.28
N ALA A 14 6.44 -24.54 33.62
CA ALA A 14 7.18 -24.32 32.39
C ALA A 14 6.27 -23.96 31.21
N GLU A 15 5.16 -24.67 31.04
CA GLU A 15 4.17 -24.42 29.98
C GLU A 15 3.52 -23.06 30.14
N LYS A 16 3.16 -22.69 31.37
CA LYS A 16 2.61 -21.36 31.68
C LYS A 16 3.58 -20.24 31.27
N ARG A 17 4.87 -20.37 31.58
CA ARG A 17 5.88 -19.38 31.17
C ARG A 17 6.03 -19.30 29.66
N ALA A 18 6.04 -20.44 28.98
CA ALA A 18 6.11 -20.48 27.53
C ALA A 18 4.91 -19.77 26.88
N LEU A 19 3.70 -20.04 27.37
CA LEU A 19 2.48 -19.36 26.91
C LEU A 19 2.51 -17.85 27.18
N GLN A 20 2.97 -17.43 28.36
CA GLN A 20 3.12 -16.01 28.68
C GLN A 20 4.11 -15.32 27.75
N SER A 21 5.24 -15.95 27.44
CA SER A 21 6.22 -15.42 26.49
C SER A 21 5.63 -15.26 25.09
N ARG A 22 4.85 -16.25 24.62
CA ARG A 22 4.19 -16.19 23.30
C ARG A 22 3.11 -15.11 23.25
N ALA A 23 2.30 -14.99 24.30
CA ALA A 23 1.30 -13.93 24.41
C ALA A 23 1.95 -12.53 24.41
N ALA A 24 3.05 -12.36 25.14
CA ALA A 24 3.81 -11.11 25.16
C ALA A 24 4.40 -10.76 23.79
N ALA A 25 4.98 -11.74 23.08
CA ALA A 25 5.49 -11.55 21.72
C ALA A 25 4.39 -11.10 20.73
N ALA A 26 3.16 -11.55 20.94
CA ALA A 26 1.99 -11.14 20.17
C ALA A 26 1.33 -9.84 20.67
N SER A 27 1.87 -9.19 21.72
CA SER A 27 1.26 -8.03 22.38
C SER A 27 -0.16 -8.27 22.90
N LEU A 28 -0.45 -9.49 23.38
CA LEU A 28 -1.75 -9.91 23.90
C LEU A 28 -1.67 -10.27 25.38
N SER A 29 -2.80 -10.15 26.08
CA SER A 29 -2.94 -10.79 27.40
C SER A 29 -2.96 -12.31 27.24
N MET A 30 -2.53 -13.05 28.26
CA MET A 30 -2.53 -14.51 28.21
C MET A 30 -3.94 -15.09 27.97
N GLY A 31 -4.98 -14.48 28.56
CA GLY A 31 -6.37 -14.91 28.36
C GLY A 31 -6.87 -14.67 26.93
N GLU A 32 -6.54 -13.50 26.35
CA GLU A 32 -6.90 -13.20 24.96
C GLU A 32 -6.13 -14.09 23.98
N PHE A 33 -4.85 -14.34 24.24
CA PHE A 33 -4.04 -15.26 23.46
C PHE A 33 -4.62 -16.68 23.45
N ILE A 34 -5.00 -17.21 24.63
CA ILE A 34 -5.63 -18.53 24.74
C ILE A 34 -6.99 -18.55 24.03
N LYS A 35 -7.82 -17.52 24.21
CA LYS A 35 -9.13 -17.43 23.54
C LYS A 35 -8.98 -17.49 22.01
N ARG A 36 -8.03 -16.73 21.45
CA ARG A 36 -7.73 -16.76 20.02
C ARG A 36 -7.16 -18.09 19.56
N ALA A 37 -6.30 -18.71 20.37
CA ALA A 37 -5.73 -20.01 20.04
C ALA A 37 -6.80 -21.11 20.02
N VAL A 38 -7.76 -21.11 20.95
CA VAL A 38 -8.87 -22.07 20.99
C VAL A 38 -9.81 -21.87 19.80
N ILE A 39 -10.22 -20.62 19.54
CA ILE A 39 -11.06 -20.28 18.37
C ILE A 39 -10.34 -20.63 17.05
N GLY A 40 -9.04 -20.34 16.97
CA GLY A 40 -8.21 -20.65 15.81
C GLY A 40 -7.88 -22.13 15.64
N ALA A 41 -7.91 -22.92 16.72
CA ALA A 41 -7.71 -24.37 16.64
C ALA A 41 -8.90 -25.06 15.98
N GLU A 42 -10.13 -24.59 16.22
CA GLU A 42 -11.33 -25.07 15.51
C GLU A 42 -11.33 -24.68 14.02
N ALA A 43 -10.62 -23.60 13.69
CA ALA A 43 -10.48 -23.08 12.33
C ALA A 43 -9.15 -23.45 11.66
N SER A 44 -8.38 -24.39 12.22
CA SER A 44 -7.13 -24.81 11.59
C SER A 44 -7.44 -25.46 10.24
N PRO A 45 -6.88 -24.93 9.14
CA PRO A 45 -7.16 -25.47 7.82
C PRO A 45 -6.71 -26.92 7.76
N ASN A 46 -7.54 -27.77 7.15
CA ASN A 46 -7.10 -29.11 6.79
C ASN A 46 -6.02 -29.04 5.69
N ALA A 47 -5.40 -30.18 5.35
CA ALA A 47 -4.29 -30.21 4.40
C ALA A 47 -4.63 -29.58 3.03
N ASP A 48 -5.87 -29.76 2.55
CA ASP A 48 -6.31 -29.22 1.27
C ASP A 48 -6.49 -27.69 1.34
N GLN A 49 -7.08 -27.19 2.43
CA GLN A 49 -7.23 -25.75 2.69
C GLN A 49 -5.86 -25.08 2.89
N GLN A 50 -4.91 -25.76 3.52
CA GLN A 50 -3.56 -25.27 3.69
C GLN A 50 -2.84 -25.14 2.34
N ALA A 51 -2.98 -26.15 1.47
CA ALA A 51 -2.43 -26.10 0.11
C ALA A 51 -3.06 -24.97 -0.73
N GLU A 52 -4.37 -24.74 -0.60
CA GLU A 52 -5.05 -23.62 -1.27
C GLU A 52 -4.53 -22.26 -0.78
N LEU A 53 -4.35 -22.09 0.54
CA LEU A 53 -3.78 -20.87 1.11
C LEU A 53 -2.35 -20.60 0.62
N GLU A 54 -1.53 -21.63 0.45
CA GLU A 54 -0.17 -21.50 -0.08
C GLU A 54 -0.16 -21.05 -1.55
N VAL A 55 -1.11 -21.55 -2.35
CA VAL A 55 -1.31 -21.08 -3.72
C VAL A 55 -1.71 -19.60 -3.73
N LEU A 56 -2.71 -19.23 -2.92
CA LEU A 56 -3.17 -17.84 -2.82
C LEU A 56 -2.08 -16.89 -2.34
N ALA A 57 -1.27 -17.31 -1.35
CA ALA A 57 -0.14 -16.53 -0.87
C ALA A 57 0.90 -16.30 -1.99
N THR A 58 1.20 -17.34 -2.76
CA THR A 58 2.11 -17.26 -3.91
C THR A 58 1.58 -16.33 -5.00
N GLU A 59 0.27 -16.37 -5.28
CA GLU A 59 -0.35 -15.47 -6.25
C GLU A 59 -0.34 -14.01 -5.80
N LEU A 60 -0.60 -13.78 -4.50
CA LEU A 60 -0.53 -12.47 -3.89
C LEU A 60 0.89 -11.89 -3.96
N GLU A 61 1.91 -12.67 -3.65
CA GLU A 61 3.31 -12.24 -3.75
C GLU A 61 3.65 -11.81 -5.19
N LYS A 62 3.27 -12.61 -6.19
CA LYS A 62 3.45 -12.25 -7.60
C LYS A 62 2.69 -10.97 -7.97
N ALA A 63 1.49 -10.77 -7.42
CA ALA A 63 0.71 -9.56 -7.67
C ALA A 63 1.37 -8.33 -7.06
N VAL A 64 1.92 -8.43 -5.85
CA VAL A 64 2.65 -7.35 -5.18
C VAL A 64 3.87 -6.93 -5.98
N VAL A 65 4.67 -7.87 -6.47
CA VAL A 65 5.85 -7.56 -7.32
C VAL A 65 5.42 -6.79 -8.56
N ARG A 66 4.41 -7.30 -9.30
CA ARG A 66 3.89 -6.61 -10.50
C ARG A 66 3.33 -5.21 -10.19
N MET A 67 2.73 -5.04 -9.02
CA MET A 67 2.21 -3.74 -8.59
C MET A 67 3.34 -2.76 -8.32
N SER A 68 4.41 -3.22 -7.64
CA SER A 68 5.62 -2.43 -7.42
C SER A 68 6.23 -1.96 -8.75
N ASP A 69 6.44 -2.89 -9.69
CA ASP A 69 7.04 -2.57 -11.01
C ASP A 69 6.22 -1.52 -11.78
N ARG A 70 4.89 -1.59 -11.67
CA ARG A 70 3.98 -0.62 -12.31
C ARG A 70 4.06 0.75 -11.64
N LEU A 71 4.17 0.79 -10.32
CA LEU A 71 4.35 2.04 -9.59
C LEU A 71 5.69 2.68 -9.96
N ASP A 72 6.78 1.91 -9.99
CA ASP A 72 8.10 2.40 -10.41
C ASP A 72 8.09 2.93 -11.84
N THR A 73 7.43 2.21 -12.77
CA THR A 73 7.24 2.67 -14.15
C THR A 73 6.45 3.98 -14.21
N THR A 74 5.45 4.13 -13.35
CA THR A 74 4.61 5.33 -13.31
C THR A 74 5.39 6.51 -12.76
N ILE A 75 6.18 6.31 -11.70
CA ILE A 75 7.07 7.31 -11.14
C ILE A 75 8.08 7.77 -12.20
N ALA A 76 8.75 6.83 -12.89
CA ALA A 76 9.69 7.16 -13.95
C ALA A 76 9.06 7.97 -15.10
N ARG A 77 7.79 7.69 -15.45
CA ARG A 77 7.05 8.47 -16.45
C ARG A 77 6.72 9.87 -15.95
N VAL A 78 6.30 10.01 -14.70
CA VAL A 78 6.02 11.30 -14.07
C VAL A 78 7.30 12.13 -14.01
N ASP A 79 8.42 11.56 -13.57
CA ASP A 79 9.71 12.24 -13.54
C ASP A 79 10.16 12.66 -14.94
N ALA A 80 9.98 11.81 -15.96
CA ALA A 80 10.28 12.16 -17.36
C ALA A 80 9.37 13.26 -17.93
N THR A 81 8.18 13.46 -17.37
CA THR A 81 7.29 14.58 -17.72
C THR A 81 7.58 15.85 -16.92
N LEU A 82 8.14 15.71 -15.72
CA LEU A 82 8.52 16.83 -14.85
C LEU A 82 9.97 17.28 -15.05
N ASP A 83 10.67 16.72 -16.04
CA ASP A 83 12.05 17.09 -16.38
C ASP A 83 12.16 18.62 -16.58
N PRO A 84 12.80 19.34 -15.65
CA PRO A 84 12.91 20.80 -15.70
C PRO A 84 13.60 21.31 -16.98
N GLY A 85 14.46 20.48 -17.57
CA GLY A 85 15.14 20.79 -18.83
C GLY A 85 14.17 20.87 -20.01
N ARG A 86 13.19 19.96 -20.07
CA ARG A 86 12.18 19.92 -21.15
C ARG A 86 11.20 21.09 -21.06
N ASP A 87 10.85 21.51 -19.84
CA ASP A 87 10.03 22.70 -19.63
C ASP A 87 10.76 23.98 -20.02
N ALA A 88 12.07 24.07 -19.74
CA ALA A 88 12.89 25.20 -20.19
C ALA A 88 13.02 25.24 -21.72
N GLU A 89 13.25 24.09 -22.38
CA GLU A 89 13.29 23.99 -23.84
C GLU A 89 11.95 24.33 -24.48
N ARG A 90 10.83 23.89 -23.88
CA ARG A 90 9.49 24.19 -24.36
C ARG A 90 9.17 25.69 -24.24
N ARG A 91 9.57 26.32 -23.12
CA ARG A 91 9.45 27.78 -22.95
C ARG A 91 10.32 28.53 -23.95
N ALA A 92 11.58 28.15 -24.13
CA ALA A 92 12.47 28.78 -25.11
C ALA A 92 11.94 28.66 -26.55
N ARG A 93 11.35 27.51 -26.91
CA ARG A 93 10.69 27.34 -28.21
C ARG A 93 9.48 28.26 -28.36
N ILE A 94 8.60 28.32 -27.36
CA ILE A 94 7.42 29.20 -27.38
C ILE A 94 7.85 30.67 -27.45
N GLU A 95 8.87 31.08 -26.70
CA GLU A 95 9.41 32.44 -26.74
C GLU A 95 9.98 32.78 -28.12
N ALA A 96 10.73 31.87 -28.75
CA ALA A 96 11.25 32.06 -30.11
C ALA A 96 10.13 32.13 -31.16
N GLU A 97 9.08 31.31 -31.01
CA GLU A 97 7.93 31.30 -31.91
C GLU A 97 7.11 32.59 -31.75
N VAL A 98 6.87 33.06 -30.52
CA VAL A 98 6.19 34.32 -30.21
C VAL A 98 7.00 35.53 -30.69
N ALA A 99 8.33 35.51 -30.54
CA ALA A 99 9.21 36.58 -31.04
C ALA A 99 9.24 36.65 -32.58
N GLY A 100 8.98 35.54 -33.28
CA GLY A 100 8.88 35.47 -34.73
C GLY A 100 7.50 35.85 -35.28
N LEU A 101 6.48 35.99 -34.44
CA LEU A 101 5.14 36.43 -34.86
C LEU A 101 5.12 37.95 -35.00
N ASP A 102 4.74 38.43 -36.19
CA ASP A 102 4.44 39.85 -36.39
C ASP A 102 3.10 40.20 -35.73
N LEU A 103 3.20 40.73 -34.50
CA LEU A 103 2.04 41.13 -33.69
C LEU A 103 1.45 42.49 -34.09
N SER A 104 1.96 43.14 -35.15
CA SER A 104 1.46 44.44 -35.63
C SER A 104 -0.03 44.41 -36.00
N GLY A 105 -0.53 43.27 -36.49
CA GLY A 105 -1.95 43.05 -36.78
C GLY A 105 -2.85 42.91 -35.55
N VAL A 106 -2.31 42.46 -34.42
CA VAL A 106 -3.07 42.26 -33.16
C VAL A 106 -3.34 43.61 -32.48
N ALA A 107 -2.37 44.53 -32.52
CA ALA A 107 -2.54 45.90 -32.04
C ALA A 107 -3.62 46.66 -32.84
N ALA A 108 -3.70 46.44 -34.15
CA ALA A 108 -4.74 47.04 -35.00
C ALA A 108 -6.15 46.48 -34.71
N LEU A 109 -6.26 45.22 -34.28
CA LEU A 109 -7.52 44.59 -33.86
C LEU A 109 -7.99 45.08 -32.49
N LEU A 110 -7.08 45.25 -31.53
CA LEU A 110 -7.40 45.75 -30.19
C LEU A 110 -7.69 47.27 -30.17
N GLY A 111 -7.08 48.05 -31.07
CA GLY A 111 -7.33 49.49 -31.21
C GLY A 111 -8.64 49.87 -31.91
N ARG A 112 -9.34 48.93 -32.57
CA ARG A 112 -10.67 49.15 -33.18
C ARG A 112 -11.84 48.85 -32.24
N ALA A 113 -11.57 48.31 -31.05
CA ALA A 113 -12.58 47.94 -30.06
C ALA A 113 -12.72 48.96 -28.90
N ALA A 114 -12.03 50.10 -28.97
CA ALA A 114 -12.15 51.24 -28.07
C ALA A 114 -12.79 52.43 -28.79
#